data_AF-I0Q4Z6-F1
#
_entry.id   AF-I0Q4Z6-F1
#
_cell.length_a   1.000
_cell.length_b   1.000
_cell.length_c   1.000
_cell.angle_alpha   90.00
_cell.angle_beta   90.00
_cell.angle_gamma   90.00
#
_symmetry.space_group_name_H-M   'P 1'
#
loop_
_entity.id
_entity.type
_entity.pdbx_description
1 polymer ?
#
loop_
_entity_poly.entity_id
_entity_poly.type
_entity_poly.pdbx_seq_one_letter_code
_entity_poly.pdbx_strand_id
1 'polypeptide(L)'
;MRLYIKSDFKKKITFTTRELVWKMWFKERNGKKISFSNVGDDEMLQDDFYFGVRLHKWSSVDERWDKAPFIIPSNPWLSLEYENITLEFENDFITDGRKRGEYLRIATTHTDILTVDKRAMYIMAVEVASAIDGQISEDDKRTWMDVETFKELHKDVLSLSYDQATDISVEELKSLKPVEDTLWDEEERLREEYIKIHGERVYDDEEED
;
A
#
# COMPACT_ATOMS: atom_id res chain seq x y z
N MET A 1 3.79 4.57 -7.42
CA MET A 1 2.63 5.47 -7.27
C MET A 1 2.57 5.86 -5.80
N ARG A 2 2.21 7.11 -5.47
CA ARG A 2 2.34 7.62 -4.10
C ARG A 2 1.18 8.53 -3.74
N LEU A 3 0.68 8.39 -2.53
CA LEU A 3 -0.24 9.31 -1.88
C LEU A 3 0.35 9.73 -0.54
N TYR A 4 0.05 10.95 -0.11
CA TYR A 4 0.49 11.48 1.17
C TYR A 4 -0.71 11.85 2.03
N ILE A 5 -0.59 11.65 3.33
CA ILE A 5 -1.61 12.03 4.31
C ILE A 5 -0.99 12.97 5.34
N LYS A 6 -1.65 14.11 5.53
CA LYS A 6 -1.33 15.12 6.54
C LYS A 6 -2.37 15.11 7.65
N SER A 7 -1.94 15.01 8.90
CA SER A 7 -2.78 15.09 10.09
C SER A 7 -1.98 15.72 11.24
N ASP A 8 -2.63 15.99 12.38
CA ASP A 8 -1.94 16.28 13.63
C ASP A 8 -1.50 15.02 14.39
N PHE A 9 -1.87 13.83 13.88
CA PHE A 9 -1.49 12.49 14.37
C PHE A 9 -1.82 12.24 15.85
N LYS A 10 -2.80 12.95 16.42
CA LYS A 10 -3.26 12.71 17.80
C LYS A 10 -4.31 11.63 17.92
N LYS A 11 -5.00 11.34 16.81
CA LYS A 11 -5.98 10.25 16.73
C LYS A 11 -5.28 8.95 16.36
N LYS A 12 -5.72 7.85 16.97
CA LYS A 12 -5.30 6.49 16.59
C LYS A 12 -6.26 5.89 15.59
N ILE A 13 -5.76 4.98 14.76
CA ILE A 13 -6.61 4.08 13.96
C ILE A 13 -7.28 3.09 14.92
N THR A 14 -8.54 2.73 14.67
CA THR A 14 -9.30 1.82 15.53
C THR A 14 -9.69 0.51 14.86
N PHE A 15 -9.42 0.38 13.56
CA PHE A 15 -9.64 -0.85 12.82
C PHE A 15 -8.39 -1.70 12.82
N THR A 16 -8.58 -3.00 12.66
CA THR A 16 -7.50 -3.98 12.49
C THR A 16 -6.95 -3.97 11.06
N THR A 17 -5.74 -4.50 10.90
CA THR A 17 -5.15 -4.80 9.58
C THR A 17 -6.10 -5.63 8.72
N ARG A 18 -6.78 -6.61 9.32
CA ARG A 18 -7.74 -7.48 8.64
C ARG A 18 -8.97 -6.73 8.13
N GLU A 19 -9.53 -5.83 8.94
CA GLU A 19 -10.68 -5.01 8.55
C GLU A 19 -10.33 -4.05 7.41
N LEU A 20 -9.15 -3.43 7.46
CA LEU A 20 -8.64 -2.59 6.39
C LEU A 20 -8.54 -3.38 5.07
N VAL A 21 -7.91 -4.56 5.12
CA VAL A 21 -7.75 -5.46 3.97
C VAL A 21 -9.08 -5.90 3.37
N TRP A 22 -10.09 -6.18 4.21
CA TRP A 22 -11.44 -6.52 3.73
C TRP A 22 -12.09 -5.39 2.94
N LYS A 23 -11.88 -4.13 3.35
CA LYS A 23 -12.37 -2.97 2.63
C LYS A 23 -11.61 -2.77 1.32
N MET A 24 -10.28 -2.92 1.36
CA MET A 24 -9.41 -2.75 0.20
C MET A 24 -9.76 -3.73 -0.95
N TRP A 25 -10.03 -4.99 -0.63
CA TRP A 25 -10.32 -6.01 -1.65
C TRP A 25 -11.68 -6.69 -1.40
N PHE A 26 -11.73 -7.68 -0.49
CA PHE A 26 -12.94 -8.40 -0.14
C PHE A 26 -12.72 -9.24 1.12
N LYS A 27 -13.81 -9.69 1.75
CA LYS A 27 -13.77 -10.64 2.88
C LYS A 27 -13.77 -12.09 2.42
N GLU A 28 -14.68 -12.41 1.52
CA GLU A 28 -14.90 -13.75 0.97
C GLU A 28 -15.40 -13.64 -0.47
N ARG A 29 -14.91 -14.51 -1.36
CA ARG A 29 -15.34 -14.63 -2.76
C ARG A 29 -15.55 -16.11 -3.07
N ASN A 30 -16.72 -16.47 -3.62
CA ASN A 30 -17.05 -17.85 -4.00
C ASN A 30 -16.79 -18.90 -2.90
N GLY A 31 -17.12 -18.57 -1.63
CA GLY A 31 -16.91 -19.47 -0.49
C GLY A 31 -15.47 -19.53 0.02
N LYS A 32 -14.54 -18.73 -0.55
CA LYS A 32 -13.13 -18.68 -0.16
C LYS A 32 -12.79 -17.35 0.49
N LYS A 33 -12.20 -17.39 1.67
CA LYS A 33 -11.71 -16.21 2.38
C LYS A 33 -10.53 -15.60 1.64
N ILE A 34 -10.38 -14.29 1.75
CA ILE A 34 -9.21 -13.58 1.23
C ILE A 34 -7.90 -14.13 1.81
N SER A 35 -6.89 -14.24 0.96
CA SER A 35 -5.50 -14.54 1.32
C SER A 35 -4.61 -13.37 0.92
N PHE A 36 -3.79 -12.88 1.84
CA PHE A 36 -2.86 -11.77 1.65
C PHE A 36 -1.59 -12.01 2.47
N SER A 37 -0.51 -11.33 2.11
CA SER A 37 0.69 -11.21 2.96
C SER A 37 0.79 -9.79 3.46
N ASN A 38 1.20 -9.62 4.71
CA ASN A 38 1.44 -8.32 5.30
C ASN A 38 2.70 -8.30 6.16
N VAL A 39 3.20 -7.09 6.37
CA VAL A 39 4.16 -6.72 7.43
C VAL A 39 3.47 -5.63 8.24
N GLY A 40 3.68 -5.64 9.56
CA GLY A 40 2.91 -4.84 10.50
C GLY A 40 1.66 -5.58 10.97
N ASP A 41 1.45 -5.56 12.29
CA ASP A 41 0.26 -6.09 12.94
C ASP A 41 -0.73 -4.96 13.30
N ASP A 42 -1.75 -5.28 14.07
CA ASP A 42 -2.76 -4.30 14.47
C ASP A 42 -2.16 -3.19 15.34
N GLU A 43 -1.17 -3.49 16.19
CA GLU A 43 -0.52 -2.49 17.04
C GLU A 43 0.33 -1.53 16.21
N MET A 44 1.15 -2.06 15.29
CA MET A 44 1.95 -1.23 14.37
C MET A 44 1.07 -0.34 13.48
N LEU A 45 -0.08 -0.84 13.01
CA LEU A 45 -1.02 -0.01 12.25
C LEU A 45 -1.65 1.09 13.13
N GLN A 46 -2.05 0.76 14.35
CA GLN A 46 -2.83 1.66 15.21
C GLN A 46 -1.98 2.73 15.91
N ASP A 47 -0.74 2.36 16.28
CA ASP A 47 0.14 3.20 17.09
C ASP A 47 1.27 3.83 16.27
N ASP A 48 1.76 3.13 15.26
CA ASP A 48 2.89 3.58 14.43
C ASP A 48 2.51 3.99 13.01
N PHE A 49 1.25 3.78 12.61
CA PHE A 49 0.77 3.99 11.24
C PHE A 49 1.61 3.23 10.20
N TYR A 50 2.02 2.02 10.56
CA TYR A 50 2.84 1.17 9.70
C TYR A 50 2.06 -0.07 9.26
N PHE A 51 1.94 -0.27 7.94
CA PHE A 51 1.34 -1.47 7.38
C PHE A 51 1.75 -1.68 5.93
N GLY A 52 2.47 -2.77 5.65
CA GLY A 52 2.75 -3.24 4.29
C GLY A 52 1.85 -4.41 3.93
N VAL A 53 1.21 -4.40 2.77
CA VAL A 53 0.29 -5.48 2.37
C VAL A 53 0.28 -5.72 0.87
N ARG A 54 0.11 -7.00 0.50
CA ARG A 54 -0.10 -7.44 -0.88
C ARG A 54 -1.18 -8.51 -0.97
N LEU A 55 -2.02 -8.41 -1.99
CA LEU A 55 -3.00 -9.43 -2.34
C LEU A 55 -2.33 -10.57 -3.10
N HIS A 56 -2.65 -11.82 -2.76
CA HIS A 56 -2.25 -12.98 -3.56
C HIS A 56 -3.23 -13.16 -4.74
N LYS A 57 -2.89 -12.62 -5.91
CA LYS A 57 -3.71 -12.70 -7.14
C LYS A 57 -3.57 -14.07 -7.81
N TRP A 58 -4.04 -15.11 -7.14
CA TRP A 58 -3.94 -16.48 -7.61
C TRP A 58 -5.25 -16.95 -8.23
N SER A 59 -5.16 -17.84 -9.20
CA SER A 59 -6.34 -18.48 -9.76
C SER A 59 -7.12 -19.34 -8.80
N SER A 60 -6.47 -19.84 -7.76
CA SER A 60 -7.14 -20.55 -6.66
C SER A 60 -8.06 -19.63 -5.84
N VAL A 61 -7.91 -18.31 -5.95
CA VAL A 61 -8.75 -17.29 -5.29
C VAL A 61 -9.66 -16.61 -6.32
N ASP A 62 -9.14 -16.31 -7.50
CA ASP A 62 -9.87 -15.72 -8.60
C ASP A 62 -9.35 -16.22 -9.95
N GLU A 63 -10.16 -17.07 -10.57
CA GLU A 63 -9.90 -17.78 -11.83
C GLU A 63 -9.59 -16.86 -13.02
N ARG A 64 -9.90 -15.56 -12.94
CA ARG A 64 -9.54 -14.62 -14.00
C ARG A 64 -8.03 -14.40 -14.10
N TRP A 65 -7.30 -14.53 -12.99
CA TRP A 65 -5.84 -14.43 -12.98
C TRP A 65 -5.14 -15.62 -13.66
N ASP A 66 -5.80 -16.77 -13.90
CA ASP A 66 -5.23 -17.86 -14.73
C ASP A 66 -4.92 -17.41 -16.15
N LYS A 67 -5.67 -16.42 -16.64
CA LYS A 67 -5.54 -15.88 -18.00
C LYS A 67 -4.57 -14.70 -18.07
N ALA A 68 -4.09 -14.24 -16.91
CA ALA A 68 -3.12 -13.16 -16.84
C ALA A 68 -1.73 -13.67 -17.29
N PRO A 69 -0.96 -12.88 -18.05
CA PRO A 69 0.32 -13.31 -18.60
C PRO A 69 1.46 -13.44 -17.56
N PHE A 70 1.18 -13.55 -16.26
CA PHE A 70 2.17 -13.62 -15.17
C PHE A 70 3.23 -14.73 -15.37
N ILE A 71 2.90 -15.79 -16.09
CA ILE A 71 3.62 -17.07 -16.13
C ILE A 71 4.76 -17.15 -17.19
N ILE A 72 5.05 -16.08 -17.95
CA ILE A 72 6.12 -16.13 -18.94
C ILE A 72 7.51 -15.96 -18.26
N PRO A 73 8.53 -16.78 -18.51
CA PRO A 73 9.89 -16.51 -18.01
C PRO A 73 10.41 -15.20 -18.62
N SER A 74 11.11 -14.36 -17.84
CA SER A 74 11.47 -12.95 -18.19
C SER A 74 10.30 -11.97 -18.29
N ASN A 75 9.20 -12.28 -17.60
CA ASN A 75 8.02 -11.45 -17.61
C ASN A 75 8.18 -10.20 -16.75
N PRO A 76 8.13 -8.99 -17.35
CA PRO A 76 8.14 -7.74 -16.58
C PRO A 76 6.92 -7.60 -15.66
N TRP A 77 5.87 -8.41 -15.84
CA TRP A 77 4.64 -8.40 -15.05
C TRP A 77 4.64 -9.25 -13.79
N LEU A 78 5.68 -10.07 -13.53
CA LEU A 78 5.74 -10.90 -12.32
C LEU A 78 5.59 -10.06 -11.04
N SER A 79 6.14 -8.85 -11.07
CA SER A 79 6.01 -7.88 -10.00
C SER A 79 4.58 -7.36 -9.79
N LEU A 80 3.70 -7.40 -10.80
CA LEU A 80 2.27 -7.06 -10.66
C LEU A 80 1.39 -8.23 -10.19
N GLU A 81 1.91 -9.47 -10.19
CA GLU A 81 1.25 -10.60 -9.53
C GLU A 81 0.99 -10.27 -8.05
N TYR A 82 1.92 -9.53 -7.44
CA TYR A 82 1.82 -9.00 -6.10
C TYR A 82 2.22 -7.54 -6.07
N GLU A 83 1.26 -6.61 -6.10
CA GLU A 83 1.59 -5.22 -5.82
C GLU A 83 1.71 -5.04 -4.31
N ASN A 84 2.87 -4.55 -3.84
CA ASN A 84 3.04 -4.17 -2.45
C ASN A 84 2.51 -2.75 -2.25
N ILE A 85 1.59 -2.58 -1.30
CA ILE A 85 1.07 -1.29 -0.87
C ILE A 85 1.52 -1.07 0.58
N THR A 86 2.35 -0.05 0.79
CA THR A 86 2.94 0.25 2.10
C THR A 86 2.44 1.60 2.61
N LEU A 87 1.85 1.58 3.81
CA LEU A 87 1.60 2.75 4.65
C LEU A 87 2.75 2.89 5.65
N GLU A 88 3.38 4.06 5.71
CA GLU A 88 4.42 4.39 6.68
C GLU A 88 4.62 5.91 6.78
N PHE A 89 5.33 6.38 7.81
CA PHE A 89 5.85 7.75 7.79
C PHE A 89 6.97 7.90 6.77
N GLU A 90 7.07 9.07 6.14
CA GLU A 90 8.27 9.39 5.36
C GLU A 90 9.54 9.24 6.23
N ASN A 91 10.67 8.86 5.63
CA ASN A 91 11.96 8.61 6.31
C ASN A 91 12.01 7.45 7.31
N ASP A 92 10.89 6.79 7.62
CA ASP A 92 10.87 5.74 8.65
C ASP A 92 11.77 4.56 8.25
N PHE A 93 11.64 4.10 6.99
CA PHE A 93 12.52 3.10 6.39
C PHE A 93 14.00 3.53 6.38
N ILE A 94 14.28 4.75 5.93
CA ILE A 94 15.65 5.29 5.78
C ILE A 94 16.36 5.35 7.14
N THR A 95 15.64 5.76 8.18
CA THR A 95 16.22 6.01 9.49
C THR A 95 16.05 4.87 10.48
N ASP A 96 15.46 3.77 10.01
CA ASP A 96 15.08 2.63 10.82
C ASP A 96 14.29 3.07 12.05
N GLY A 97 13.22 3.83 11.84
CA GLY A 97 12.32 4.32 12.90
C GLY A 97 12.85 5.42 13.83
N ARG A 98 14.10 5.89 13.65
CA ARG A 98 14.70 6.92 14.53
C ARG A 98 14.15 8.32 14.27
N LYS A 99 13.66 8.59 13.07
CA LYS A 99 13.03 9.86 12.69
C LYS A 99 11.82 9.58 11.82
N ARG A 100 10.67 10.08 12.26
CA ARG A 100 9.46 10.14 11.44
C ARG A 100 9.49 11.41 10.59
N GLY A 101 9.03 11.31 9.35
CA GLY A 101 8.75 12.45 8.48
C GLY A 101 7.49 13.19 8.90
N GLU A 102 7.22 14.31 8.21
CA GLU A 102 6.07 15.17 8.54
C GLU A 102 4.74 14.59 8.05
N TYR A 103 4.77 13.69 7.06
CA TYR A 103 3.59 13.13 6.43
C TYR A 103 3.64 11.61 6.46
N LEU A 104 2.45 11.00 6.50
CA LEU A 104 2.29 9.59 6.13
C LEU A 104 2.34 9.47 4.61
N ARG A 105 2.86 8.36 4.14
CA ARG A 105 2.92 7.99 2.73
C ARG A 105 2.26 6.64 2.55
N ILE A 106 1.42 6.54 1.53
CA ILE A 106 1.03 5.25 0.94
C ILE A 106 1.77 5.14 -0.38
N ALA A 107 2.64 4.14 -0.52
CA ALA A 107 3.46 3.95 -1.71
C ALA A 107 3.34 2.52 -2.23
N THR A 108 3.58 2.38 -3.53
CA THR A 108 3.62 1.08 -4.22
C THR A 108 4.95 0.87 -4.93
N THR A 109 5.19 -0.35 -5.41
CA THR A 109 6.43 -0.73 -6.11
C THR A 109 6.51 -0.16 -7.53
N HIS A 110 5.38 0.13 -8.18
CA HIS A 110 5.36 0.65 -9.56
C HIS A 110 4.78 2.05 -9.67
N THR A 111 5.27 2.81 -10.65
CA THR A 111 4.79 4.16 -10.98
C THR A 111 3.34 4.18 -11.49
N ASP A 112 2.89 3.11 -12.15
CA ASP A 112 1.50 2.82 -12.48
C ASP A 112 1.18 1.36 -12.13
N ILE A 113 -0.06 1.11 -11.69
CA ILE A 113 -0.51 -0.16 -11.12
C ILE A 113 -1.89 -0.51 -11.67
N LEU A 114 -2.25 -1.80 -11.59
CA LEU A 114 -3.54 -2.28 -12.04
C LEU A 114 -4.69 -1.61 -11.26
N THR A 115 -5.83 -1.42 -11.91
CA THR A 115 -7.03 -0.82 -11.31
C THR A 115 -7.44 -1.48 -9.99
N VAL A 116 -7.30 -2.81 -9.86
CA VAL A 116 -7.56 -3.53 -8.59
C VAL A 116 -6.66 -3.08 -7.44
N ASP A 117 -5.38 -2.78 -7.71
CA ASP A 117 -4.42 -2.31 -6.71
C ASP A 117 -4.59 -0.82 -6.45
N LYS A 118 -4.82 -0.02 -7.50
CA LYS A 118 -5.12 1.42 -7.41
C LYS A 118 -6.34 1.67 -6.53
N ARG A 119 -7.40 0.90 -6.75
CA ARG A 119 -8.61 0.93 -5.91
C ARG A 119 -8.28 0.60 -4.45
N ALA A 120 -7.51 -0.45 -4.20
CA ALA A 120 -7.11 -0.84 -2.86
C ALA A 120 -6.28 0.25 -2.16
N MET A 121 -5.32 0.85 -2.88
CA MET A 121 -4.51 1.97 -2.41
C MET A 121 -5.37 3.19 -2.05
N TYR A 122 -6.36 3.53 -2.89
CA TYR A 122 -7.29 4.64 -2.63
C TYR A 122 -8.19 4.38 -1.43
N ILE A 123 -8.67 3.14 -1.26
CA ILE A 123 -9.45 2.76 -0.08
C ILE A 123 -8.59 2.87 1.18
N MET A 124 -7.33 2.42 1.14
CA MET A 124 -6.41 2.62 2.28
C MET A 124 -6.25 4.11 2.61
N ALA A 125 -6.04 4.96 1.60
CA ALA A 125 -5.92 6.40 1.80
C ALA A 125 -7.16 7.02 2.45
N VAL A 126 -8.34 6.66 1.94
CA VAL A 126 -9.64 7.13 2.48
C VAL A 126 -9.84 6.68 3.92
N GLU A 127 -9.61 5.40 4.22
CA GLU A 127 -9.83 4.82 5.55
C GLU A 127 -8.86 5.38 6.60
N VAL A 128 -7.57 5.46 6.26
CA VAL A 128 -6.55 6.01 7.15
C VAL A 128 -6.79 7.49 7.37
N ALA A 129 -6.94 8.29 6.31
CA ALA A 129 -7.16 9.73 6.44
C ALA A 129 -8.45 10.03 7.21
N SER A 130 -9.54 9.29 6.98
CA SER A 130 -10.78 9.47 7.75
C SER A 130 -10.59 9.19 9.23
N ALA A 131 -9.83 8.15 9.59
CA ALA A 131 -9.62 7.76 10.98
C ALA A 131 -8.87 8.83 11.79
N ILE A 132 -8.02 9.61 11.11
CA ILE A 132 -7.14 10.60 11.76
C ILE A 132 -7.41 12.06 11.37
N ASP A 133 -8.60 12.36 10.83
CA ASP A 133 -8.95 13.69 10.32
C ASP A 133 -7.89 14.26 9.35
N GLY A 134 -7.33 13.38 8.52
CA GLY A 134 -6.26 13.71 7.60
C GLY A 134 -6.74 14.33 6.29
N GLN A 135 -5.83 15.04 5.62
CA GLN A 135 -5.96 15.49 4.24
C GLN A 135 -5.05 14.66 3.34
N ILE A 136 -5.47 14.44 2.10
CA ILE A 136 -4.76 13.60 1.13
C ILE A 136 -4.10 14.48 0.06
N SER A 137 -2.90 14.11 -0.38
CA SER A 137 -2.22 14.69 -1.54
C SER A 137 -1.81 13.57 -2.50
N GLU A 138 -1.99 13.82 -3.80
CA GLU A 138 -1.61 12.92 -4.90
C GLU A 138 -0.54 13.54 -5.83
N ASP A 139 -0.10 14.76 -5.54
CA ASP A 139 0.77 15.58 -6.39
C ASP A 139 2.09 15.96 -5.72
N ASP A 140 2.63 15.02 -4.94
CA ASP A 140 3.84 15.21 -4.12
C ASP A 140 3.73 16.40 -3.16
N LYS A 141 2.64 16.41 -2.38
CA LYS A 141 2.39 17.36 -1.27
C LYS A 141 2.18 18.81 -1.73
N ARG A 142 1.99 19.07 -3.02
CA ARG A 142 1.77 20.42 -3.56
C ARG A 142 0.38 20.94 -3.24
N THR A 143 -0.64 20.08 -3.33
CA THR A 143 -2.01 20.38 -2.94
C THR A 143 -2.53 19.34 -1.98
N TRP A 144 -3.52 19.75 -1.16
CA TRP A 144 -4.15 18.92 -0.14
C TRP A 144 -5.66 19.02 -0.30
N MET A 145 -6.33 17.88 -0.25
CA MET A 145 -7.79 17.80 -0.30
C MET A 145 -8.33 17.01 0.88
N ASP A 146 -9.55 17.32 1.29
CA ASP A 146 -10.25 16.49 2.27
C ASP A 146 -10.69 15.15 1.67
N VAL A 147 -11.08 14.22 2.54
CA VAL A 147 -11.45 12.87 2.15
C VAL A 147 -12.65 12.84 1.22
N GLU A 148 -13.66 13.69 1.42
CA GLU A 148 -14.86 13.68 0.58
C GLU A 148 -14.57 14.21 -0.83
N THR A 149 -13.70 15.22 -0.94
CA THR A 149 -13.18 15.72 -2.23
C THR A 149 -12.40 14.63 -2.96
N PHE A 150 -11.51 13.90 -2.26
CA PHE A 150 -10.78 12.78 -2.84
C PHE A 150 -11.73 11.67 -3.32
N LYS A 151 -12.76 11.34 -2.54
CA LYS A 151 -13.76 10.32 -2.88
C LYS A 151 -14.59 10.70 -4.10
N GLU A 152 -14.97 11.97 -4.25
CA GLU A 152 -15.73 12.40 -5.43
C GLU A 152 -14.83 12.49 -6.67
N LEU A 153 -13.56 12.91 -6.52
CA LEU A 153 -12.59 12.96 -7.62
C LEU A 153 -12.30 11.57 -8.20
N HIS A 154 -12.08 10.56 -7.33
CA HIS A 154 -11.72 9.19 -7.71
C HIS A 154 -12.90 8.21 -7.60
N LYS A 155 -14.13 8.72 -7.73
CA LYS A 155 -15.38 7.96 -7.56
C LYS A 155 -15.52 6.81 -8.53
N ASP A 156 -15.06 7.00 -9.76
CA ASP A 156 -15.05 5.99 -10.82
C ASP A 156 -14.24 4.75 -10.42
N VAL A 157 -13.11 4.93 -9.71
CA VAL A 157 -12.29 3.84 -9.17
C VAL A 157 -12.85 3.30 -7.85
N LEU A 158 -13.21 4.19 -6.92
CA LEU A 158 -13.65 3.81 -5.57
C LEU A 158 -15.01 3.10 -5.55
N SER A 159 -15.88 3.38 -6.52
CA SER A 159 -17.20 2.75 -6.63
C SER A 159 -17.18 1.35 -7.23
N LEU A 160 -16.07 0.92 -7.83
CA LEU A 160 -15.94 -0.44 -8.36
C LEU A 160 -16.06 -1.46 -7.24
N SER A 161 -16.67 -2.61 -7.54
CA SER A 161 -16.45 -3.81 -6.75
C SER A 161 -15.06 -4.40 -7.05
N TYR A 162 -14.57 -5.30 -6.18
CA TYR A 162 -13.37 -6.07 -6.48
C TYR A 162 -13.45 -6.80 -7.83
N ASP A 163 -14.63 -7.35 -8.16
CA ASP A 163 -14.81 -8.09 -9.41
C ASP A 163 -14.72 -7.16 -10.63
N GLN A 164 -15.34 -5.97 -10.58
CA GLN A 164 -15.25 -5.00 -11.68
C GLN A 164 -13.83 -4.47 -11.85
N ALA A 165 -13.14 -4.17 -10.75
CA ALA A 165 -11.75 -3.72 -10.78
C ALA A 165 -10.84 -4.82 -11.36
N THR A 166 -11.06 -6.08 -10.98
CA THR A 166 -10.32 -7.23 -11.53
C THR A 166 -10.55 -7.42 -13.03
N ASP A 167 -11.79 -7.28 -13.51
CA ASP A 167 -12.09 -7.39 -14.95
C ASP A 167 -11.34 -6.33 -15.77
N ILE A 168 -11.32 -5.09 -15.27
CA ILE A 168 -10.54 -4.00 -15.89
C ILE A 168 -9.05 -4.36 -15.87
N SER A 169 -8.54 -4.81 -14.73
CA SER A 169 -7.12 -5.15 -14.58
C SER A 169 -6.63 -6.28 -15.47
N VAL A 170 -7.46 -7.29 -15.74
CA VAL A 170 -7.11 -8.37 -16.68
C VAL A 170 -7.01 -7.84 -18.12
N GLU A 171 -7.81 -6.83 -18.48
CA GLU A 171 -7.68 -6.16 -19.77
C GLU A 171 -6.46 -5.21 -19.82
N GLU A 172 -6.18 -4.46 -18.74
CA GLU A 172 -5.00 -3.58 -18.62
C GLU A 172 -3.69 -4.33 -18.85
N LEU A 173 -3.58 -5.57 -18.34
CA LEU A 173 -2.40 -6.42 -18.51
C LEU A 173 -2.04 -6.69 -19.97
N LYS A 174 -2.96 -6.51 -20.93
CA LYS A 174 -2.66 -6.67 -22.36
C LYS A 174 -1.85 -5.52 -22.94
N SER A 175 -1.88 -4.33 -22.31
CA SER A 175 -1.35 -3.09 -22.89
C SER A 175 -0.51 -2.23 -21.95
N LEU A 176 -0.70 -2.33 -20.64
CA LEU A 176 0.09 -1.59 -19.66
C LEU A 176 1.57 -2.00 -19.82
N LYS A 177 2.51 -1.23 -19.25
CA LYS A 177 3.90 -1.69 -19.10
C LYS A 177 4.30 -1.38 -17.67
N PRO A 178 4.70 -2.38 -16.87
CA PRO A 178 5.05 -2.14 -15.49
C PRO A 178 6.37 -1.38 -15.49
N VAL A 179 6.40 -0.29 -14.73
CA VAL A 179 7.59 0.53 -14.54
C VAL A 179 7.79 0.65 -13.04
N GLU A 180 8.81 -0.04 -12.53
CA GLU A 180 9.21 0.02 -11.13
C GLU A 180 9.55 1.47 -10.75
N ASP A 181 9.12 1.86 -9.56
CA ASP A 181 9.35 3.18 -9.00
C ASP A 181 10.76 3.21 -8.40
N THR A 182 11.60 4.13 -8.86
CA THR A 182 13.00 4.26 -8.40
C THR A 182 13.11 4.74 -6.95
N LEU A 183 11.98 5.06 -6.30
CA LEU A 183 11.91 5.42 -4.89
C LEU A 183 12.71 4.46 -4.01
N TRP A 184 12.45 3.16 -4.15
CA TRP A 184 12.92 2.15 -3.21
C TRP A 184 14.44 1.97 -3.32
N ASP A 185 14.98 2.02 -4.53
CA ASP A 185 16.43 2.03 -4.77
C ASP A 185 17.10 3.28 -4.16
N GLU A 186 16.45 4.44 -4.28
CA GLU A 186 16.93 5.68 -3.69
C GLU A 186 16.90 5.64 -2.16
N GLU A 187 15.81 5.13 -1.57
CA GLU A 187 15.68 5.01 -0.12
C GLU A 187 16.63 3.96 0.47
N GLU A 188 16.88 2.84 -0.21
CA GLU A 188 17.89 1.87 0.21
C GLU A 188 19.28 2.51 0.25
N ARG A 189 19.64 3.28 -0.79
CA ARG A 189 20.91 4.03 -0.81
C ARG A 189 20.98 5.02 0.36
N LEU A 190 19.92 5.78 0.60
CA LEU A 190 19.86 6.74 1.70
C LEU A 190 19.92 6.04 3.07
N ARG A 191 19.32 4.86 3.19
CA ARG A 191 19.38 4.02 4.41
C ARG A 191 20.79 3.54 4.68
N GLU A 192 21.50 3.04 3.66
CA GLU A 192 22.91 2.67 3.79
C GLU A 192 23.78 3.85 4.22
N GLU A 193 23.57 5.03 3.64
CA GLU A 193 24.27 6.26 4.03
C GLU A 193 23.97 6.65 5.49
N TYR A 194 22.70 6.54 5.89
CA TYR A 194 22.27 6.82 7.26
C TYR A 194 22.92 5.85 8.26
N ILE A 195 22.95 4.56 7.97
CA ILE A 195 23.60 3.53 8.80
C ILE A 195 25.11 3.79 8.90
N LYS A 196 25.78 4.21 7.82
CA LYS A 196 27.21 4.55 7.87
C LYS A 196 27.53 5.68 8.84
N ILE A 197 26.59 6.62 9.03
CA ILE A 197 26.76 7.79 9.92
C ILE A 197 26.32 7.47 11.35
N HIS A 198 25.21 6.76 11.51
CA HIS A 198 24.52 6.59 12.79
C HIS A 198 24.68 5.21 13.41
N GLY A 199 25.32 4.28 12.70
CA GLY A 199 25.37 2.86 13.05
C GLY A 199 24.06 2.14 12.77
N GLU A 200 24.15 0.82 12.66
CA GLU A 200 22.98 -0.05 12.64
C GLU A 200 22.14 0.12 13.91
N ARG A 201 20.85 -0.14 13.81
CA ARG A 201 19.99 -0.15 15.00
C ARG A 201 20.32 -1.38 15.82
N VAL A 202 20.69 -1.14 17.08
CA VAL A 202 20.76 -2.20 18.08
C VAL A 202 19.35 -2.37 18.60
N TYR A 203 18.78 -3.53 18.35
CA TYR A 203 17.56 -3.96 19.00
C TYR A 203 18.00 -4.59 20.32
N ASP A 204 17.48 -4.10 21.44
CA ASP A 204 17.66 -4.81 22.70
C ASP A 204 16.81 -6.08 22.59
N ASP A 205 17.49 -7.21 22.38
CA ASP A 205 16.89 -8.55 22.50
C ASP A 205 16.60 -8.81 23.99
N GLU A 206 15.68 -8.05 24.60
CA GLU A 206 15.11 -8.40 25.90
C GLU A 206 14.09 -9.54 25.70
N GLU A 207 14.61 -10.73 25.41
CA GLU A 207 14.02 -11.99 25.89
C GLU A 207 15.00 -12.66 26.88
N GLU A 208 15.15 -12.04 28.05
CA GLU A 208 15.50 -12.76 29.29
C GLU A 208 14.31 -12.65 30.26
N ASP A 209 13.36 -13.59 30.16
CA ASP A 209 12.84 -14.44 31.27
C ASP A 209 11.55 -15.22 30.91
#